data_AF-A0A760WTH2-F1
#
_entry.id   AF-A0A760WTH2-F1
#
_cell.length_a   1.000
_cell.length_b   1.000
_cell.length_c   1.000
_cell.angle_alpha   90.00
_cell.angle_beta   90.00
_cell.angle_gamma   90.00
#
_symmetry.space_group_name_H-M   'P 1'
#
loop_
_entity.id
_entity.type
_entity.pdbx_description
1 polymer ?
#
loop_
_entity_poly.entity_id
_entity_poly.type
_entity_poly.pdbx_seq_one_letter_code
_entity_poly.pdbx_strand_id
1 'polypeptide(L)'
;MVEIIPVSTTLELQAADESHVPALHQLVLKNKAWLQQSLDWPQYVTSQEETRKHVQGNILLHQRGYAKMYLIFCQNEMAGV
;
A
#
# COMPACT_ATOMS: atom_id res chain seq x y z
N MET A 1 4.92 -14.25 9.23
CA MET A 1 4.49 -13.47 10.40
C MET A 1 4.22 -12.06 9.88
N VAL A 2 3.02 -11.54 10.07
CA VAL A 2 2.65 -10.19 9.60
C VAL A 2 3.28 -9.19 10.57
N GLU A 3 4.03 -8.23 10.05
CA GLU A 3 4.59 -7.14 10.86
C GLU A 3 3.54 -6.06 11.05
N ILE A 4 3.15 -5.81 12.30
CA ILE A 4 2.11 -4.84 12.67
C ILE A 4 2.70 -3.85 13.68
N ILE A 5 2.51 -2.56 13.44
CA ILE A 5 2.83 -1.48 14.37
C ILE A 5 1.50 -0.88 14.86
N PRO A 6 1.14 -1.04 16.14
CA PRO A 6 -0.07 -0.43 16.68
C PRO A 6 0.09 1.09 16.71
N VAL A 7 -0.94 1.83 16.28
CA VAL A 7 -0.97 3.30 16.31
C VAL A 7 -1.98 3.79 17.34
N SER A 8 -3.19 3.25 17.35
CA SER A 8 -4.25 3.58 18.30
C SER A 8 -5.23 2.41 18.48
N THR A 9 -6.32 2.63 19.22
CA THR A 9 -7.41 1.65 19.35
C THR A 9 -8.14 1.36 18.04
N THR A 10 -8.01 2.24 17.03
CA THR A 10 -8.69 2.12 15.74
C THR A 10 -7.73 2.06 14.56
N LEU A 11 -6.42 2.30 14.78
CA LEU A 11 -5.41 2.42 13.73
C LEU A 11 -4.24 1.48 13.97
N GLU A 12 -3.79 0.86 12.89
CA GLU A 12 -2.55 0.07 12.86
C GLU A 12 -1.86 0.22 11.50
N LEU A 13 -0.55 0.02 11.51
CA LEU A 13 0.25 -0.07 10.30
C LEU A 13 0.60 -1.54 10.08
N GLN A 14 0.26 -2.08 8.93
CA GLN A 14 0.65 -3.44 8.55
C GLN A 14 1.71 -3.35 7.45
N ALA A 15 2.82 -4.09 7.56
CA ALA A 15 3.80 -4.12 6.48
C ALA A 15 3.14 -4.65 5.19
N ALA A 16 3.44 -4.01 4.06
CA ALA A 16 2.85 -4.41 2.79
C ALA A 16 3.20 -5.88 2.46
N ASP A 17 2.22 -6.60 1.93
CA ASP A 17 2.36 -7.99 1.51
C ASP A 17 1.54 -8.26 0.23
N GLU A 18 1.67 -9.44 -0.37
CA GLU A 18 0.96 -9.76 -1.62
C GLU A 18 -0.57 -9.85 -1.48
N SER A 19 -1.07 -10.24 -0.30
CA SER A 19 -2.51 -10.34 -0.04
C SER A 19 -3.20 -8.97 -0.07
N HIS A 20 -2.44 -7.90 0.19
CA HIS A 20 -2.93 -6.53 0.14
C HIS A 20 -3.09 -5.96 -1.27
N VAL A 21 -2.43 -6.54 -2.27
CA VAL A 21 -2.40 -6.01 -3.65
C VAL A 21 -3.78 -5.73 -4.24
N PRO A 22 -4.79 -6.61 -4.14
CA PRO A 22 -6.11 -6.35 -4.71
C PRO A 22 -6.77 -5.10 -4.09
N ALA A 23 -6.77 -5.00 -2.76
CA ALA A 23 -7.36 -3.88 -2.04
C ALA A 23 -6.60 -2.57 -2.30
N LEU A 24 -5.27 -2.61 -2.29
CA LEU A 24 -4.43 -1.46 -2.60
C LEU A 24 -4.66 -0.96 -4.02
N HIS A 25 -4.72 -1.86 -5.01
CA HIS A 25 -4.98 -1.48 -6.39
C HIS A 25 -6.34 -0.78 -6.54
N GLN A 26 -7.39 -1.33 -5.92
CA GLN A 26 -8.72 -0.69 -5.92
C GLN A 26 -8.71 0.67 -5.22
N LEU A 27 -7.99 0.81 -4.10
CA LEU A 27 -7.86 2.07 -3.39
C LEU A 27 -7.16 3.14 -4.25
N VAL A 28 -6.11 2.76 -4.97
CA VAL A 28 -5.41 3.65 -5.91
C VAL A 28 -6.31 4.04 -7.09
N LEU A 29 -7.03 3.08 -7.70
CA LEU A 29 -7.97 3.40 -8.80
C LEU A 29 -9.10 4.32 -8.34
N LYS A 30 -9.69 4.05 -7.16
CA LYS A 30 -10.73 4.88 -6.54
C LYS A 30 -10.28 6.34 -6.37
N ASN A 31 -9.00 6.55 -6.04
CA ASN A 31 -8.46 7.87 -5.76
C ASN A 31 -7.60 8.45 -6.90
N LYS A 32 -7.44 7.77 -8.04
CA LYS A 32 -6.45 8.10 -9.09
C LYS A 32 -6.55 9.55 -9.56
N ALA A 33 -7.74 10.01 -9.92
CA ALA A 33 -7.96 11.37 -10.42
C ALA A 33 -7.65 12.46 -9.37
N TRP A 34 -7.93 12.18 -8.09
CA TRP A 34 -7.62 13.10 -7.00
C TRP A 34 -6.11 13.09 -6.69
N LEU A 35 -5.49 11.90 -6.60
CA LEU A 35 -4.05 11.76 -6.35
C LEU A 35 -3.21 12.46 -7.43
N GLN A 36 -3.65 12.43 -8.70
CA GLN A 36 -2.97 13.09 -9.82
C GLN A 36 -2.86 14.62 -9.67
N GLN A 37 -3.62 15.24 -8.78
CA GLN A 37 -3.52 16.67 -8.51
C GLN A 37 -2.29 17.00 -7.64
N SER A 38 -1.73 16.01 -6.95
CA SER A 38 -0.60 16.19 -6.01
C SER A 38 0.59 15.28 -6.30
N LEU A 39 0.38 14.19 -7.04
CA LEU A 39 1.37 13.14 -7.28
C LEU A 39 1.35 12.76 -8.76
N ASP A 40 2.54 12.58 -9.34
CA ASP A 40 2.70 12.22 -10.75
C ASP A 40 2.49 10.71 -11.00
N TRP A 41 3.00 9.87 -10.09
CA TRP A 41 3.00 8.40 -10.25
C TRP A 41 1.64 7.70 -10.49
N PRO A 42 0.48 8.16 -9.96
CA PRO A 42 -0.78 7.45 -10.14
C PRO A 42 -1.19 7.29 -11.60
N GLN A 43 -0.69 8.15 -12.51
CA GLN A 43 -0.95 8.04 -13.95
C GLN A 43 -0.41 6.74 -14.56
N TYR A 44 0.70 6.22 -14.03
CA TYR A 44 1.35 5.00 -14.52
C TYR A 44 0.69 3.71 -14.02
N VAL A 45 -0.31 3.82 -13.13
CA VAL A 45 -1.04 2.65 -12.62
C VAL A 45 -2.02 2.17 -13.68
N THR A 46 -1.80 0.95 -14.17
CA THR A 46 -2.56 0.35 -15.28
C THR A 46 -3.33 -0.89 -14.85
N SER A 47 -2.66 -1.90 -14.31
CA SER A 47 -3.26 -3.18 -13.93
C SER A 47 -2.88 -3.59 -12.49
N GLN A 48 -3.67 -4.50 -11.93
CA GLN A 48 -3.35 -5.11 -10.64
C GLN A 48 -2.01 -5.86 -10.68
N GLU A 49 -1.64 -6.44 -11.84
CA GLU A 49 -0.35 -7.11 -12.03
C GLU A 49 0.82 -6.13 -11.93
N GLU A 50 0.70 -4.95 -12.54
CA GLU A 50 1.74 -3.92 -12.38
C GLU A 50 1.83 -3.44 -10.92
N THR A 51 0.69 -3.31 -10.23
CA THR A 51 0.69 -2.98 -8.78
C THR A 51 1.39 -4.06 -7.96
N ARG A 52 1.17 -5.35 -8.29
CA ARG A 52 1.83 -6.50 -7.64
C ARG A 52 3.35 -6.42 -7.76
N LYS A 53 3.87 -6.13 -8.95
CA LYS A 53 5.33 -6.01 -9.17
C LYS A 53 5.97 -4.93 -8.30
N HIS A 54 5.31 -3.77 -8.16
CA HIS A 54 5.80 -2.69 -7.30
C HIS A 54 5.76 -3.09 -5.81
N VAL A 55 4.68 -3.73 -5.36
CA VAL A 55 4.58 -4.24 -3.98
C VAL A 55 5.63 -5.30 -3.70
N GLN A 56 5.87 -6.25 -4.61
CA GLN A 56 6.93 -7.27 -4.49
C GLN A 56 8.32 -6.63 -4.39
N GLY A 57 8.60 -5.61 -5.20
CA GLY A 57 9.84 -4.82 -5.09
C GLY A 57 9.97 -4.17 -3.71
N ASN A 58 8.89 -3.55 -3.22
CA ASN A 58 8.88 -2.90 -1.91
C ASN A 58 9.01 -3.89 -0.75
N ILE A 59 8.43 -5.09 -0.83
CA ILE A 59 8.62 -6.17 0.17
C ILE A 59 10.10 -6.53 0.27
N LEU A 60 10.77 -6.72 -0.88
CA LEU A 60 12.19 -7.04 -0.93
C LEU A 60 13.07 -5.91 -0.36
N LEU A 61 12.73 -4.65 -0.62
CA LEU A 61 13.44 -3.50 -0.06
C LEU A 61 13.17 -3.36 1.45
N HIS A 62 11.95 -3.65 1.88
CA HIS A 62 11.51 -3.65 3.28
C HIS A 62 12.31 -4.65 4.11
N GLN A 63 12.40 -5.89 3.64
CA GLN A 63 13.13 -6.97 4.31
C GLN A 63 14.64 -6.67 4.41
N ARG A 64 15.19 -5.93 3.45
CA ARG A 64 16.61 -5.54 3.44
C ARG A 64 16.91 -4.24 4.20
N GLY A 65 15.88 -3.54 4.71
CA GLY A 65 16.05 -2.29 5.44
C GLY A 65 16.42 -1.07 4.58
N TYR A 66 16.27 -1.15 3.26
CA TYR A 66 16.54 -0.02 2.35
C TYR A 66 15.36 0.92 2.19
N ALA A 67 14.13 0.41 2.36
CA ALA A 67 12.91 1.18 2.35
C ALA A 67 11.92 0.57 3.34
N LYS A 68 10.79 1.23 3.56
CA LYS A 68 9.66 0.69 4.31
C LYS A 68 8.38 1.03 3.57
N MET A 69 7.48 0.06 3.49
CA MET A 69 6.13 0.23 2.99
C MET A 69 5.20 -0.40 4.01
N TYR A 70 4.39 0.44 4.64
CA TYR A 70 3.29 0.03 5.50
C TYR A 70 1.97 0.46 4.85
N LEU A 71 0.90 -0.21 5.23
CA LEU A 71 -0.46 0.13 4.87
C LEU A 71 -1.18 0.56 6.13
N ILE A 72 -1.91 1.67 6.04
CA ILE A 72 -2.71 2.20 7.14
C ILE A 72 -4.04 1.45 7.14
N PHE A 73 -4.34 0.79 8.26
CA PHE A 73 -5.64 0.19 8.51
C PHE A 73 -6.39 1.01 9.55
N CYS A 74 -7.63 1.36 9.24
CA CYS A 74 -8.57 2.01 10.15
C CYS A 74 -9.78 1.10 10.34
N GLN A 75 -10.03 0.66 11.57
CA GLN A 75 -11.13 -0.26 11.88
C GLN A 75 -11.16 -1.50 10.94
N ASN A 76 -9.98 -2.06 10.68
CA ASN A 76 -9.72 -3.19 9.77
C ASN A 76 -9.99 -2.91 8.28
N GLU A 77 -10.20 -1.66 7.86
CA GLU A 77 -10.29 -1.26 6.45
C GLU A 77 -8.99 -0.57 6.01
N MET A 78 -8.49 -0.92 4.81
CA MET A 78 -7.31 -0.29 4.22
C MET A 78 -7.62 1.17 3.86
N ALA A 79 -7.00 2.10 4.59
CA ALA A 79 -7.25 3.52 4.49
C ALA A 79 -6.15 4.28 3.72
N GLY A 80 -4.95 3.71 3.60
CA GLY A 80 -3.84 4.38 2.91
C GLY A 80 -2.53 3.60 2.92
N VAL A 81 -1.49 4.28 2.44
CA VAL A 81 -0.07 3.89 2.51
C VAL A 81 0.64 4.96 3.33
#